data_AF-A0A165FW87-F1
#
_entry.id   AF-A0A165FW87-F1
#
_cell.length_a   1.000
_cell.length_b   1.000
_cell.length_c   1.000
_cell.angle_alpha   90.00
_cell.angle_beta   90.00
_cell.angle_gamma   90.00
#
_symmetry.space_group_name_H-M   'P 1'
#
loop_
_entity.id
_entity.type
_entity.pdbx_description
1 polymer ?
#
loop_
_entity_poly.entity_id
_entity_poly.type
_entity_poly.pdbx_seq_one_letter_code
_entity_poly.pdbx_strand_id
1 'polypeptide(L)'
;MPRSLLANILISKQLRSSSSRREAFQTAQGLRRKLQRNAAGELIGALELILDVRTRWSSTYAMLTRALELRSSLEAVLMMPEHEDKLARYRITSAGWRRIQNIANILECAHKGQQRLSADSHPTLFMAIPALEAPMAAWEKLQKEKYADDIVMQDVIEAGIRKMSEYYLKMEKSDAYGIAM
;
A
#
# COMPACT_ATOMS: atom_id res chain seq x y z
N MET A 1 9.51 10.80 2.75
CA MET A 1 8.22 10.09 2.62
C MET A 1 7.08 11.09 2.63
N PRO A 2 6.08 10.97 1.73
CA PRO A 2 4.89 11.80 1.74
C PRO A 2 4.17 11.79 3.09
N ARG A 3 3.76 12.95 3.62
CA ARG A 3 3.03 13.08 4.91
C ARG A 3 1.79 12.18 5.00
N SER A 4 1.13 11.91 3.86
CA SER A 4 -0.04 11.03 3.77
C SER A 4 0.26 9.56 4.10
N LEU A 5 1.46 9.06 3.79
CA LEU A 5 1.82 7.67 4.10
C LEU A 5 2.09 7.49 5.59
N LEU A 6 2.74 8.47 6.22
CA LEU A 6 2.99 8.45 7.67
C LEU A 6 1.67 8.49 8.45
N ALA A 7 0.68 9.27 8.00
CA ALA A 7 -0.65 9.28 8.61
C ALA A 7 -1.32 7.90 8.58
N ASN A 8 -1.17 7.15 7.48
CA ASN A 8 -1.74 5.79 7.36
C ASN A 8 -1.04 4.73 8.23
N ILE A 9 0.27 4.85 8.41
CA ILE A 9 1.00 3.99 9.35
C ILE A 9 0.54 4.25 10.78
N LEU A 10 0.29 5.51 11.12
CA LEU A 10 -0.08 5.90 12.48
C LEU A 10 -1.55 5.62 12.79
N ILE A 11 -2.48 5.82 11.84
CA ILE A 11 -3.90 5.49 12.04
C ILE A 11 -4.11 3.99 12.24
N SER A 12 -3.43 3.14 11.48
CA SER A 12 -3.55 1.69 11.61
C SER A 12 -3.07 1.20 12.98
N LYS A 13 -1.96 1.74 13.48
CA LYS A 13 -1.49 1.52 14.87
C LYS A 13 -2.50 2.04 15.91
N GLN A 14 -3.01 3.25 15.72
CA GLN A 14 -3.91 3.88 16.69
C GLN A 14 -5.25 3.16 16.79
N LEU A 15 -5.85 2.74 15.68
CA LEU A 15 -7.09 1.96 15.67
C LEU A 15 -6.89 0.61 16.36
N ARG A 16 -5.80 -0.12 16.05
CA ARG A 16 -5.53 -1.45 16.61
C ARG A 16 -5.16 -1.44 18.10
N SER A 17 -4.66 -0.32 18.62
CA SER A 17 -4.21 -0.21 20.02
C SER A 17 -5.31 -0.19 21.08
N SER A 18 -6.60 -0.09 20.72
CA SER A 18 -7.73 -0.06 21.67
C SER A 18 -8.81 -1.05 21.25
N SER A 19 -9.38 -1.79 22.21
CA SER A 19 -10.52 -2.69 21.98
C SER A 19 -11.74 -1.91 21.49
N SER A 20 -12.12 -0.85 22.21
CA SER A 20 -13.26 0.03 21.85
C SER A 20 -13.15 0.58 20.42
N ARG A 21 -11.98 1.10 20.00
CA ARG A 21 -11.78 1.57 18.62
C ARG A 21 -11.83 0.46 17.58
N ARG A 22 -11.35 -0.75 17.92
CA ARG A 22 -11.43 -1.93 17.03
C ARG A 22 -12.87 -2.37 16.86
N GLU A 23 -13.65 -2.44 17.92
CA GLU A 23 -15.07 -2.79 17.90
C GLU A 23 -15.90 -1.77 17.11
N ALA A 24 -15.64 -0.47 17.31
CA ALA A 24 -16.25 0.61 16.52
C ALA A 24 -15.95 0.45 15.02
N PHE A 25 -14.71 0.08 14.68
CA PHE A 25 -14.30 -0.17 13.29
C PHE A 25 -14.92 -1.43 12.69
N GLN A 26 -15.04 -2.51 13.46
CA GLN A 26 -15.76 -3.70 13.02
C GLN A 26 -17.24 -3.39 12.80
N THR A 27 -17.87 -2.64 13.71
CA THR A 27 -19.27 -2.21 13.59
C THR A 27 -19.48 -1.35 12.34
N ALA A 28 -18.59 -0.38 12.10
CA ALA A 28 -18.61 0.43 10.89
C ALA A 28 -18.47 -0.43 9.62
N GLN A 29 -17.61 -1.45 9.63
CA GLN A 29 -17.51 -2.41 8.52
C GLN A 29 -18.79 -3.22 8.33
N GLY A 30 -19.41 -3.71 9.41
CA GLY A 30 -20.67 -4.44 9.35
C GLY A 30 -21.75 -3.66 8.61
N LEU A 31 -21.88 -2.37 8.95
CA LEU A 31 -22.84 -1.47 8.30
C LEU A 31 -22.46 -1.13 6.86
N ARG A 32 -21.21 -0.72 6.61
CA ARG A 32 -20.78 -0.20 5.29
C ARG A 32 -20.56 -1.30 4.26
N ARG A 33 -20.14 -2.49 4.68
CA ARG A 33 -19.86 -3.65 3.82
C ARG A 33 -20.98 -4.69 3.86
N LYS A 34 -22.06 -4.44 4.62
CA LYS A 34 -23.23 -5.33 4.79
C LYS A 34 -22.83 -6.74 5.22
N LEU A 35 -21.96 -6.83 6.23
CA LEU A 35 -21.45 -8.12 6.72
C LEU A 35 -22.48 -8.81 7.62
N GLN A 36 -22.49 -10.14 7.55
CA GLN A 36 -23.34 -10.98 8.40
C GLN A 36 -22.66 -11.27 9.74
N ARG A 37 -23.46 -11.63 10.74
CA ARG A 37 -22.96 -12.13 12.03
C ARG A 37 -23.10 -13.65 12.11
N ASN A 38 -22.13 -14.31 12.73
CA ASN A 38 -22.22 -15.73 13.05
C ASN A 38 -23.12 -15.98 14.28
N ALA A 39 -23.32 -17.25 14.65
CA ALA A 39 -24.12 -17.63 15.81
C ALA A 39 -23.58 -17.09 17.16
N ALA A 40 -22.27 -16.76 17.22
CA ALA A 40 -21.63 -16.13 18.38
C ALA A 40 -21.74 -14.59 18.37
N GLY A 41 -22.39 -14.00 17.36
CA GLY A 41 -22.55 -12.56 17.21
C GLY A 41 -21.36 -11.84 16.58
N GLU A 42 -20.32 -12.54 16.11
CA GLU A 42 -19.14 -11.95 15.48
C GLU A 42 -19.37 -11.65 14.01
N LEU A 43 -18.79 -10.55 13.50
CA LEU A 43 -18.91 -10.17 12.10
C LEU A 43 -18.02 -11.02 11.20
N ILE A 44 -18.65 -11.79 10.31
CA ILE A 44 -17.96 -12.63 9.32
C ILE A 44 -17.39 -11.73 8.22
N GLY A 45 -16.09 -11.85 7.97
CA GLY A 45 -15.41 -11.08 6.92
C GLY A 45 -14.98 -9.65 7.33
N ALA A 46 -15.06 -9.31 8.61
CA ALA A 46 -14.45 -8.09 9.13
C ALA A 46 -12.92 -8.17 9.01
N LEU A 47 -12.31 -7.12 8.47
CA LEU A 47 -10.87 -7.08 8.19
C LEU A 47 -10.16 -6.12 9.14
N GLU A 48 -8.93 -6.47 9.53
CA GLU A 48 -8.03 -5.52 10.19
C GLU A 48 -7.25 -4.69 9.16
N LEU A 49 -6.82 -3.50 9.59
CA LEU A 49 -5.83 -2.73 8.83
C LEU A 49 -4.47 -3.42 8.89
N ILE A 50 -3.77 -3.43 7.77
CA ILE A 50 -2.41 -3.96 7.67
C ILE A 50 -1.44 -2.89 8.17
N LEU A 51 -0.45 -3.30 8.97
CA LEU A 51 0.64 -2.42 9.37
C LEU A 51 1.76 -2.44 8.33
N ASP A 52 2.35 -1.28 8.08
CA ASP A 52 3.60 -1.20 7.34
C ASP A 52 4.74 -1.82 8.15
N VAL A 53 5.51 -2.70 7.52
CA VAL A 53 6.59 -3.45 8.14
C VAL A 53 7.83 -3.31 7.27
N ARG A 54 8.83 -2.58 7.77
CA ARG A 54 10.05 -2.20 7.03
C ARG A 54 10.80 -3.39 6.43
N THR A 55 10.79 -4.54 7.10
CA THR A 55 11.50 -5.75 6.67
C THR A 55 10.69 -6.64 5.74
N ARG A 56 9.37 -6.41 5.60
CA ARG A 56 8.49 -7.23 4.77
C ARG A 56 8.25 -6.54 3.44
N TRP A 57 8.60 -7.22 2.35
CA TRP A 57 8.34 -6.73 1.00
C TRP A 57 6.85 -6.45 0.77
N SER A 58 6.58 -5.38 0.02
CA SER A 58 5.22 -4.93 -0.32
C SER A 58 4.28 -4.61 0.85
N SER A 59 4.79 -4.50 2.09
CA SER A 59 3.96 -4.18 3.26
C SER A 59 3.27 -2.82 3.14
N THR A 60 3.97 -1.81 2.61
CA THR A 60 3.39 -0.48 2.34
C THR A 60 2.26 -0.58 1.31
N TYR A 61 2.46 -1.31 0.21
CA TYR A 61 1.43 -1.52 -0.81
C TYR A 61 0.19 -2.20 -0.20
N ALA A 62 0.38 -3.29 0.54
CA ALA A 62 -0.72 -4.00 1.20
C ALA A 62 -1.47 -3.12 2.21
N MET A 63 -0.76 -2.30 3.00
CA MET A 63 -1.36 -1.33 3.91
C MET A 63 -2.25 -0.33 3.17
N LEU A 64 -1.75 0.27 2.08
CA LEU A 64 -2.51 1.28 1.34
C LEU A 64 -3.73 0.66 0.65
N THR A 65 -3.57 -0.49 0.01
CA THR A 65 -4.67 -1.20 -0.65
C THR A 65 -5.76 -1.60 0.36
N ARG A 66 -5.38 -2.09 1.55
CA ARG A 66 -6.35 -2.38 2.63
C ARG A 66 -7.03 -1.11 3.16
N ALA A 67 -6.29 -0.01 3.30
CA ALA A 67 -6.89 1.26 3.73
C ALA A 67 -7.90 1.79 2.71
N LEU A 68 -7.61 1.65 1.41
CA LEU A 68 -8.53 2.02 0.32
C LEU A 68 -9.77 1.11 0.30
N GLU A 69 -9.59 -0.20 0.46
CA GLU A 69 -10.69 -1.18 0.58
C GLU A 69 -11.65 -0.81 1.74
N LEU A 70 -11.09 -0.40 2.87
CA LEU A 70 -11.85 -0.08 4.08
C LEU A 70 -12.15 1.41 4.25
N ARG A 71 -11.99 2.22 3.18
CA ARG A 71 -12.11 3.69 3.24
C ARG A 71 -13.41 4.15 3.90
N SER A 72 -14.55 3.61 3.47
CA SER A 72 -15.87 4.04 3.98
C SER A 72 -16.04 3.72 5.47
N SER A 73 -15.44 2.63 5.94
CA SER A 73 -15.48 2.22 7.35
C SER A 73 -14.50 3.06 8.17
N LEU A 74 -13.34 3.40 7.60
CA LEU A 74 -12.35 4.28 8.20
C LEU A 74 -12.90 5.69 8.40
N GLU A 75 -13.48 6.28 7.35
CA GLU A 75 -14.11 7.59 7.41
C GLU A 75 -15.23 7.63 8.48
N ALA A 76 -16.04 6.58 8.59
CA ALA A 76 -17.08 6.50 9.61
C ALA A 76 -16.51 6.55 11.04
N VAL A 77 -15.47 5.77 11.35
CA VAL A 77 -14.87 5.75 12.69
C VAL A 77 -14.10 7.04 13.00
N LEU A 78 -13.45 7.64 12.00
CA LEU A 78 -12.74 8.91 12.17
C LEU A 78 -13.67 10.10 12.48
N MET A 79 -14.97 9.94 12.22
CA MET A 79 -16.01 10.94 12.51
C MET A 79 -16.79 10.64 13.80
N MET A 80 -16.49 9.55 14.51
CA MET A 80 -17.16 9.22 15.77
C MET A 80 -16.71 10.17 16.90
N PRO A 81 -17.64 10.85 17.59
CA PRO A 81 -17.31 11.76 18.69
C PRO A 81 -16.54 11.08 19.83
N GLU A 82 -16.84 9.80 20.12
CA GLU A 82 -16.20 9.08 21.24
C GLU A 82 -14.69 8.85 21.03
N HIS A 83 -14.18 9.09 19.82
CA HIS A 83 -12.78 8.86 19.47
C HIS A 83 -12.08 10.12 18.94
N GLU A 84 -12.75 11.28 18.98
CA GLU A 84 -12.27 12.51 18.37
C GLU A 84 -10.88 12.92 18.87
N ASP A 85 -10.66 12.91 20.19
CA ASP A 85 -9.38 13.28 20.83
C ASP A 85 -8.16 12.50 20.31
N LYS A 86 -8.36 11.25 19.88
CA LYS A 86 -7.29 10.37 19.42
C LYS A 86 -7.24 10.23 17.90
N LEU A 87 -8.38 10.37 17.22
CA LEU A 87 -8.52 10.05 15.80
C LEU A 87 -8.68 11.26 14.88
N ALA A 88 -9.11 12.43 15.39
CA ALA A 88 -9.36 13.62 14.55
C ALA A 88 -8.17 14.01 13.67
N ARG A 89 -6.96 13.95 14.22
CA ARG A 89 -5.71 14.29 13.51
C ARG A 89 -5.38 13.35 12.34
N TYR A 90 -6.03 12.19 12.26
CA TYR A 90 -5.85 11.22 11.19
C TYR A 90 -6.97 11.26 10.15
N ARG A 91 -7.88 12.25 10.21
CA ARG A 91 -8.88 12.48 9.16
C ARG A 91 -8.18 12.72 7.82
N ILE A 92 -8.57 11.97 6.80
CA ILE A 92 -7.99 12.03 5.46
C ILE A 92 -8.97 12.76 4.55
N THR A 93 -8.50 13.80 3.86
CA THR A 93 -9.31 14.55 2.90
C THR A 93 -9.50 13.74 1.61
N SER A 94 -10.50 14.10 0.80
CA SER A 94 -10.72 13.49 -0.52
C SER A 94 -9.47 13.55 -1.41
N ALA A 95 -8.71 14.64 -1.36
CA ALA A 95 -7.43 14.78 -2.05
C ALA A 95 -6.36 13.84 -1.46
N GLY A 96 -6.34 13.66 -0.14
CA GLY A 96 -5.49 12.68 0.54
C GLY A 96 -5.77 11.25 0.09
N TRP A 97 -7.04 10.86 0.00
CA TRP A 97 -7.44 9.54 -0.52
C TRP A 97 -7.03 9.33 -1.97
N ARG A 98 -7.22 10.34 -2.82
CA ARG A 98 -6.75 10.29 -4.22
C ARG A 98 -5.23 10.10 -4.29
N ARG A 99 -4.48 10.76 -3.41
CA ARG A 99 -3.02 10.62 -3.30
C ARG A 99 -2.62 9.20 -2.88
N ILE A 100 -3.31 8.61 -1.91
CA ILE A 100 -3.12 7.23 -1.46
C ILE A 100 -3.36 6.26 -2.62
N GLN A 101 -4.45 6.44 -3.38
CA GLN A 101 -4.76 5.61 -4.55
C GLN A 101 -3.66 5.72 -5.61
N ASN A 102 -3.20 6.94 -5.92
CA ASN A 102 -2.11 7.14 -6.89
C ASN A 102 -0.83 6.40 -6.47
N ILE A 103 -0.44 6.51 -5.19
CA ILE A 103 0.75 5.82 -4.68
C ILE A 103 0.56 4.30 -4.71
N ALA A 104 -0.61 3.79 -4.34
CA ALA A 104 -0.91 2.35 -4.41
C ALA A 104 -0.79 1.83 -5.85
N ASN A 105 -1.29 2.58 -6.83
CA ASN A 105 -1.19 2.23 -8.26
C ASN A 105 0.28 2.23 -8.74
N ILE A 106 1.09 3.20 -8.31
CA ILE A 106 2.53 3.25 -8.62
C ILE A 106 3.24 2.02 -8.04
N LEU A 107 2.92 1.63 -6.80
CA LEU A 107 3.55 0.49 -6.13
C LEU A 107 3.08 -0.88 -6.67
N GLU A 108 1.93 -0.94 -7.34
CA GLU A 108 1.34 -2.18 -7.83
C GLU A 108 2.25 -2.90 -8.84
N CYS A 109 2.88 -2.18 -9.78
CA CYS A 109 3.74 -2.79 -10.78
C CYS A 109 4.99 -3.43 -10.13
N ALA A 110 5.59 -2.76 -9.15
CA ALA A 110 6.72 -3.29 -8.39
C ALA A 110 6.29 -4.51 -7.56
N HIS A 111 5.10 -4.48 -6.95
CA HIS A 111 4.55 -5.63 -6.24
C HIS A 111 4.36 -6.83 -7.17
N LYS A 112 3.77 -6.64 -8.36
CA LYS A 112 3.60 -7.70 -9.37
C LYS A 112 4.94 -8.30 -9.82
N GLY A 113 5.95 -7.46 -10.08
CA GLY A 113 7.30 -7.92 -10.41
C GLY A 113 7.91 -8.78 -9.30
N GLN A 114 7.85 -8.30 -8.06
CA GLN A 114 8.32 -9.04 -6.89
C GLN A 114 7.61 -10.39 -6.71
N GLN A 115 6.29 -10.44 -6.89
CA GLN A 115 5.53 -11.69 -6.76
C GLN A 115 5.97 -12.73 -7.80
N ARG A 116 6.23 -12.32 -9.05
CA ARG A 116 6.74 -13.23 -10.10
C ARG A 116 8.10 -13.82 -9.74
N LEU A 117 8.98 -13.03 -9.12
CA LEU A 117 10.30 -13.50 -8.67
C LEU A 117 10.24 -14.43 -7.47
N SER A 118 9.12 -14.46 -6.76
CA SER A 118 8.95 -15.24 -5.53
C SER A 118 8.36 -16.63 -5.77
N ALA A 119 8.20 -17.05 -7.03
CA ALA A 119 7.79 -18.42 -7.33
C ALA A 119 8.90 -19.39 -6.88
N ASP A 120 8.49 -20.44 -6.20
CA ASP A 120 9.35 -21.52 -5.68
C ASP A 120 9.25 -22.81 -6.50
N SER A 121 8.20 -22.91 -7.33
CA SER A 121 7.93 -24.07 -8.19
C SER A 121 8.78 -24.13 -9.45
N HIS A 122 9.41 -23.02 -9.87
CA HIS A 122 10.19 -22.92 -11.11
C HIS A 122 11.32 -21.89 -10.95
N PRO A 123 12.43 -22.00 -11.71
CA PRO A 123 13.48 -20.98 -11.71
C PRO A 123 12.92 -19.61 -12.10
N THR A 124 13.28 -18.55 -11.38
CA THR A 124 12.77 -17.19 -11.63
C THR A 124 13.86 -16.18 -12.00
N LEU A 125 15.13 -16.58 -12.03
CA LEU A 125 16.26 -15.68 -12.26
C LEU A 125 16.17 -14.94 -13.61
N PHE A 126 15.68 -15.62 -14.65
CA PHE A 126 15.45 -15.06 -15.98
C PHE A 126 14.46 -13.88 -15.98
N MET A 127 13.60 -13.79 -14.97
CA MET A 127 12.64 -12.69 -14.82
C MET A 127 13.20 -11.50 -14.05
N ALA A 128 14.39 -11.59 -13.46
CA ALA A 128 14.91 -10.57 -12.55
C ALA A 128 15.13 -9.22 -13.25
N ILE A 129 15.72 -9.22 -14.45
CA ILE A 129 15.92 -8.01 -15.26
C ILE A 129 14.56 -7.42 -15.67
N PRO A 130 13.64 -8.19 -16.31
CA PRO A 130 12.29 -7.70 -16.63
C PRO A 130 11.51 -7.16 -15.43
N ALA A 131 11.66 -7.78 -14.26
CA ALA A 131 10.95 -7.38 -13.05
C ALA A 131 11.41 -6.02 -12.48
N LEU A 132 12.60 -5.55 -12.86
CA LEU A 132 13.10 -4.21 -12.53
C LEU A 132 12.79 -3.21 -13.65
N GLU A 133 13.04 -3.56 -14.90
CA GLU A 133 12.86 -2.66 -16.05
C GLU A 133 11.40 -2.30 -16.32
N ALA A 134 10.47 -3.26 -16.20
CA ALA A 134 9.06 -3.01 -16.50
C ALA A 134 8.43 -1.96 -15.56
N PRO A 135 8.63 -2.01 -14.21
CA PRO A 135 8.23 -0.91 -13.34
C PRO A 135 8.87 0.43 -13.71
N MET A 136 10.18 0.48 -13.99
CA MET A 136 10.87 1.72 -14.36
C MET A 136 10.27 2.35 -15.62
N ALA A 137 10.08 1.57 -16.69
CA ALA A 137 9.48 2.04 -17.93
C ALA A 137 8.03 2.52 -17.72
N ALA A 138 7.23 1.79 -16.95
CA ALA A 138 5.86 2.20 -16.62
C ALA A 138 5.83 3.52 -15.82
N TRP A 139 6.77 3.70 -14.91
CA TRP A 139 6.93 4.88 -14.09
C TRP A 139 7.39 6.10 -14.87
N GLU A 140 8.37 5.96 -15.77
CA GLU A 140 8.79 7.04 -16.67
C GLU A 140 7.65 7.51 -17.57
N LYS A 141 6.84 6.57 -18.08
CA LYS A 141 5.62 6.91 -18.83
C LYS A 141 4.64 7.72 -17.99
N LEU A 142 4.40 7.29 -16.75
CA LEU A 142 3.53 8.01 -15.81
C LEU A 142 4.04 9.41 -15.47
N GLN A 143 5.36 9.62 -15.37
CA GLN A 143 5.95 10.94 -15.17
C GLN A 143 5.73 11.87 -16.37
N LYS A 144 5.87 11.37 -17.60
CA LYS A 144 5.73 12.19 -18.81
C LYS A 144 4.27 12.51 -19.15
N GLU A 145 3.36 11.61 -18.80
CA GLU A 145 1.94 11.73 -19.10
C GLU A 145 1.16 12.23 -17.88
N LYS A 146 0.68 11.30 -17.05
CA LYS A 146 -0.32 11.55 -16.02
C LYS A 146 0.13 12.49 -14.91
N TYR A 147 1.41 12.48 -14.57
CA TYR A 147 1.96 13.22 -13.43
C TYR A 147 2.94 14.33 -13.82
N ALA A 148 2.95 14.76 -15.09
CA ALA A 148 3.87 15.79 -15.60
C ALA A 148 3.93 17.03 -14.69
N ASP A 149 2.76 17.50 -14.23
CA ASP A 149 2.64 18.70 -13.39
C ASP A 149 2.51 18.42 -11.88
N ASP A 150 2.48 17.16 -11.44
CA ASP A 150 2.37 16.80 -10.01
C ASP A 150 3.75 16.52 -9.41
N ILE A 151 4.40 17.58 -8.93
CA ILE A 151 5.74 17.54 -8.31
C ILE A 151 5.84 16.44 -7.23
N VAL A 152 4.79 16.27 -6.43
CA VAL A 152 4.82 15.26 -5.36
C VAL A 152 4.83 13.85 -5.92
N MET A 153 4.12 13.61 -7.03
CA MET A 153 4.15 12.30 -7.70
C MET A 153 5.44 12.09 -8.49
N GLN A 154 6.01 13.15 -9.08
CA GLN A 154 7.34 13.12 -9.70
C GLN A 154 8.38 12.63 -8.70
N ASP A 155 8.45 13.24 -7.51
CA ASP A 155 9.38 12.86 -6.43
C ASP A 155 9.18 11.39 -5.99
N VAL A 156 7.93 10.94 -5.88
CA VAL A 156 7.61 9.56 -5.50
C VAL A 156 8.11 8.57 -6.55
N ILE A 157 7.88 8.89 -7.82
CA ILE A 157 8.28 8.02 -8.93
C ILE A 157 9.81 8.01 -9.07
N GLU A 158 10.46 9.16 -9.03
CA GLU A 158 11.92 9.28 -9.11
C GLU A 158 12.59 8.49 -7.97
N ALA A 159 12.05 8.56 -6.76
CA ALA A 159 12.55 7.74 -5.64
C ALA A 159 12.43 6.24 -5.92
N GLY A 160 11.37 5.81 -6.60
CA GLY A 160 11.17 4.44 -7.06
C GLY A 160 12.18 4.03 -8.13
N ILE A 161 12.30 4.80 -9.20
CA ILE A 161 13.24 4.57 -10.31
C ILE A 161 14.66 4.47 -9.77
N ARG A 162 15.12 5.47 -9.00
CA ARG A 162 16.45 5.48 -8.39
C ARG A 162 16.72 4.22 -7.59
N LYS A 163 15.74 3.72 -6.84
CA LYS A 163 15.92 2.50 -6.05
C LYS A 163 16.02 1.25 -6.92
N MET A 164 15.22 1.16 -7.99
CA MET A 164 15.31 0.05 -8.95
C MET A 164 16.64 0.07 -9.70
N SER A 165 17.11 1.25 -10.15
CA SER A 165 18.42 1.39 -10.80
C SER A 165 19.57 0.95 -9.89
N GLU A 166 19.51 1.26 -8.59
CA GLU A 166 20.52 0.78 -7.62
C GLU A 166 20.59 -0.76 -7.57
N TYR A 167 19.45 -1.45 -7.65
CA TYR A 167 19.41 -2.91 -7.68
C TYR A 167 19.82 -3.48 -9.04
N TYR A 168 19.44 -2.82 -10.13
CA TYR A 168 19.87 -3.19 -11.47
C TYR A 168 21.40 -3.20 -11.58
N LEU A 169 22.06 -2.13 -11.15
CA LEU A 169 23.53 -2.03 -11.14
C LEU A 169 24.20 -3.05 -10.21
N LYS A 170 23.50 -3.57 -9.20
CA LYS A 170 24.05 -4.66 -8.36
C LYS A 170 24.01 -6.00 -9.09
N MET A 171 23.06 -6.20 -10.01
CA MET A 171 22.97 -7.42 -10.80
C MET A 171 24.11 -7.53 -11.81
N GLU A 172 24.61 -6.40 -12.34
CA GLU A 172 25.79 -6.36 -13.22
C GLU A 172 27.07 -6.93 -12.59
N LYS A 173 27.11 -7.11 -11.27
CA LYS A 173 28.24 -7.76 -10.58
C LYS A 173 28.31 -9.27 -10.82
N SER A 174 27.32 -9.85 -11.50
CA SER A 174 27.24 -11.27 -11.78
C SER A 174 26.67 -11.52 -13.17
N ASP A 175 27.41 -12.28 -13.97
CA ASP A 175 26.95 -12.71 -15.31
C ASP A 175 25.73 -13.64 -15.24
N ALA A 176 25.41 -14.19 -14.06
CA ALA A 176 24.30 -15.13 -13.89
C ALA A 176 22.95 -14.57 -14.35
N TYR A 177 22.72 -13.27 -14.18
CA TYR A 177 21.47 -12.62 -14.62
C TYR A 177 21.39 -12.49 -16.14
N GLY A 178 22.52 -12.25 -16.81
CA GLY A 178 22.61 -12.20 -18.27
C GLY A 178 22.55 -13.60 -18.89
N ILE A 179 23.18 -14.59 -18.27
CA ILE A 179 23.17 -15.99 -18.73
C ILE A 179 21.77 -16.62 -18.57
N ALA A 180 21.01 -16.20 -17.56
CA ALA A 180 19.68 -16.76 -17.29
C ALA A 180 18.59 -16.19 -18.22
N MET A 181 18.83 -15.05 -18.89
CA MET A 181 17.92 -14.49 -19.89
C MET A 181 18.08 -15.18 -21.25
#